data_AF-A0A955KCF5-F1
#
_entry.id   AF-A0A955KCF5-F1
#
_cell.length_a   1.000
_cell.length_b   1.000
_cell.length_c   1.000
_cell.angle_alpha   90.00
_cell.angle_beta   90.00
_cell.angle_gamma   90.00
#
_symmetry.space_group_name_H-M   'P 1'
#
loop_
_entity.id
_entity.type
_entity.pdbx_description
1 polymer ?
#
loop_
_entity_poly.entity_id
_entity_poly.type
_entity_poly.pdbx_seq_one_letter_code
_entity_poly.pdbx_strand_id
1 'polypeptide(L)'
;MSHKNGYGGTNRSVISVHTKPETSKRLDGLATLTRRSKSFLANEAIERYLAEEEAFVNSVRQGMTDVVEGRVYETNEVRDRLKAFVTEKSSSQDGS
;
A
#
# COMPACT_ATOMS: atom_id res chain seq x y z
N MET A 1 -42.10 -6.08 -30.20
CA MET A 1 -41.86 -6.08 -28.75
C MET A 1 -40.62 -6.91 -28.47
N SER A 2 -39.46 -6.25 -28.35
CA SER A 2 -38.18 -6.91 -28.07
C SER A 2 -37.76 -6.55 -26.66
N HIS A 3 -37.82 -7.53 -25.76
CA HIS A 3 -37.38 -7.38 -24.38
C HIS A 3 -35.86 -7.21 -24.34
N LYS A 4 -35.40 -6.02 -23.94
CA LYS A 4 -34.00 -5.79 -23.55
C LYS A 4 -33.82 -6.29 -22.12
N ASN A 5 -33.21 -7.45 -21.94
CA ASN A 5 -32.71 -7.87 -20.63
C ASN A 5 -31.33 -7.24 -20.41
N GLY A 6 -31.32 -6.08 -19.75
CA GLY A 6 -30.10 -5.51 -19.20
C GLY A 6 -29.73 -6.20 -17.89
N TYR A 7 -28.73 -7.09 -17.93
CA TYR A 7 -27.99 -7.47 -16.73
C TYR A 7 -26.79 -6.53 -16.60
N GLY A 8 -26.98 -5.42 -15.89
CA GLY A 8 -25.87 -4.68 -15.29
C GLY A 8 -25.28 -5.51 -14.15
N GLY A 9 -24.49 -6.53 -14.49
CA GLY A 9 -23.81 -7.36 -13.51
C GLY A 9 -22.70 -6.57 -12.86
N THR A 10 -22.74 -6.42 -11.54
CA THR A 10 -21.59 -5.97 -10.75
C THR A 10 -20.42 -6.89 -11.09
N ASN A 11 -19.34 -6.32 -11.64
CA ASN A 11 -18.16 -7.07 -12.09
C ASN A 11 -17.42 -7.64 -10.87
N ARG A 12 -17.89 -8.79 -10.36
CA ARG A 12 -17.30 -9.49 -9.24
C ARG A 12 -16.26 -10.47 -9.76
N SER A 13 -14.98 -10.17 -9.53
CA SER A 13 -13.90 -11.14 -9.70
C SER A 13 -13.80 -12.05 -8.48
N VAL A 14 -13.55 -13.34 -8.69
CA VAL A 14 -13.35 -14.32 -7.62
C VAL A 14 -12.01 -15.00 -7.83
N ILE A 15 -11.20 -15.03 -6.79
CA ILE A 15 -9.91 -15.72 -6.75
C ILE A 15 -9.94 -16.82 -5.69
N SER A 16 -9.28 -17.94 -5.97
CA SER A 16 -9.09 -19.02 -4.99
C SER A 16 -7.64 -19.00 -4.50
N VAL A 17 -7.45 -18.95 -3.19
CA VAL A 17 -6.13 -18.83 -2.57
C VAL A 17 -5.88 -20.05 -1.68
N HIS A 18 -4.75 -20.72 -1.93
CA HIS A 18 -4.27 -21.77 -1.04
C HIS A 18 -3.50 -21.13 0.11
N THR A 19 -3.83 -21.50 1.34
CA THR A 19 -3.19 -20.97 2.53
C THR A 19 -2.91 -22.07 3.54
N LYS A 20 -1.95 -21.83 4.43
CA LYS A 20 -1.66 -22.76 5.53
C LYS A 20 -2.89 -22.88 6.45
N PRO A 21 -3.19 -24.07 7.01
CA PRO A 21 -4.32 -24.24 7.93
C PRO A 21 -4.30 -23.25 9.11
N GLU A 22 -3.11 -22.95 9.62
CA GLU A 22 -2.90 -21.98 10.70
C GLU A 22 -3.32 -20.55 10.30
N THR A 23 -2.98 -20.12 9.08
CA THR A 23 -3.38 -18.80 8.55
C THR A 23 -4.89 -18.71 8.41
N SER A 24 -5.53 -19.77 7.88
CA SER A 24 -6.99 -19.85 7.80
C SER A 24 -7.63 -19.70 9.19
N LYS A 25 -7.13 -20.44 10.18
CA LYS A 25 -7.65 -20.40 11.56
C LYS A 25 -7.48 -19.02 12.20
N ARG A 26 -6.34 -18.35 11.98
CA ARG A 26 -6.11 -16.97 12.44
C ARG A 26 -7.08 -15.99 11.80
N LEU A 27 -7.33 -16.12 10.50
CA LEU A 27 -8.27 -15.27 9.77
C LEU A 27 -9.71 -15.48 10.26
N ASP A 28 -10.09 -16.73 10.56
CA ASP A 28 -11.41 -17.06 11.12
C ASP A 28 -11.59 -16.42 12.52
N GLY A 29 -10.58 -16.50 13.39
CA GLY A 29 -10.61 -15.84 14.69
C GLY A 29 -10.73 -14.32 14.59
N LEU A 30 -9.99 -13.71 13.67
CA LEU A 30 -10.07 -12.26 13.42
C LEU A 30 -11.45 -11.86 12.87
N ALA A 31 -12.04 -12.65 11.98
CA ALA A 31 -13.39 -12.44 11.45
C ALA A 31 -14.44 -12.41 12.57
N THR A 32 -14.36 -13.36 13.52
CA THR A 32 -15.25 -13.40 14.69
C THR A 32 -15.11 -12.14 15.56
N LEU A 33 -13.88 -11.75 15.89
CA LEU A 33 -13.62 -10.61 16.77
C LEU A 33 -14.04 -9.27 16.14
N THR A 34 -13.84 -9.13 14.83
CA THR A 34 -14.14 -7.89 14.09
C THR A 34 -15.56 -7.82 13.54
N ARG A 35 -16.34 -8.91 13.64
CA ARG A 35 -17.66 -9.08 13.02
C ARG A 35 -17.64 -8.82 11.51
N ARG A 36 -16.55 -9.25 10.84
CA ARG A 36 -16.37 -9.18 9.39
C ARG A 36 -16.37 -10.58 8.80
N SER A 37 -16.67 -10.69 7.50
CA SER A 37 -16.55 -11.98 6.81
C SER A 37 -15.09 -12.30 6.50
N LYS A 38 -14.77 -13.59 6.42
CA LYS A 38 -13.44 -14.06 6.01
C LYS A 38 -13.04 -13.51 4.65
N SER A 39 -13.96 -13.50 3.69
CA SER A 39 -13.73 -12.96 2.35
C SER A 39 -13.46 -11.46 2.35
N PHE A 40 -14.14 -10.70 3.22
CA PHE A 40 -13.88 -9.28 3.38
C PHE A 40 -12.44 -9.05 3.89
N LEU A 41 -12.05 -9.72 4.97
CA LEU A 41 -10.71 -9.58 5.54
C LEU A 41 -9.61 -10.09 4.60
N ALA A 42 -9.87 -11.17 3.85
CA ALA A 42 -8.95 -11.65 2.83
C ALA A 42 -8.76 -10.62 1.71
N ASN A 43 -9.85 -10.02 1.23
CA ASN A 43 -9.77 -8.98 0.20
C ASN A 43 -9.05 -7.74 0.72
N GLU A 44 -9.37 -7.28 1.93
CA GLU A 44 -8.70 -6.15 2.58
C GLU A 44 -7.19 -6.41 2.73
N ALA A 45 -6.79 -7.61 3.14
CA ALA A 45 -5.38 -7.97 3.26
C ALA A 45 -4.65 -7.92 1.90
N ILE A 46 -5.31 -8.36 0.83
CA ILE A 46 -4.76 -8.33 -0.53
C ILE A 46 -4.65 -6.88 -1.03
N GLU A 47 -5.68 -6.06 -0.85
CA GLU A 47 -5.67 -4.65 -1.25
C GLU A 47 -4.56 -3.87 -0.55
N ARG A 48 -4.37 -4.11 0.76
CA ARG A 48 -3.29 -3.50 1.54
C ARG A 48 -1.92 -3.93 1.03
N TYR A 49 -1.74 -5.23 0.78
CA TYR A 49 -0.49 -5.74 0.22
C TYR A 49 -0.17 -5.12 -1.13
N LEU A 50 -1.16 -5.05 -2.04
CA LEU A 50 -0.98 -4.42 -3.34
C LEU A 50 -0.62 -2.94 -3.22
N ALA A 51 -1.30 -2.18 -2.36
CA ALA A 51 -0.99 -0.76 -2.17
C ALA A 51 0.44 -0.54 -1.66
N GLU A 52 0.90 -1.37 -0.72
CA GLU A 52 2.26 -1.31 -0.18
C GLU A 52 3.30 -1.68 -1.24
N GLU A 53 3.10 -2.77 -1.98
CA GLU A 53 4.02 -3.24 -3.02
C GLU A 53 4.06 -2.31 -4.23
N GLU A 54 2.91 -1.79 -4.68
CA GLU A 54 2.85 -0.84 -5.78
C GLU A 54 3.55 0.47 -5.43
N ALA A 55 3.39 0.96 -4.19
CA ALA A 55 4.13 2.12 -3.73
C ALA A 55 5.65 1.86 -3.77
N PHE A 56 6.10 0.71 -3.28
CA PHE A 56 7.51 0.34 -3.32
C PHE A 56 8.06 0.24 -4.75
N VAL A 57 7.37 -0.50 -5.63
CA VAL A 57 7.76 -0.66 -7.04
C VAL A 57 7.81 0.69 -7.75
N ASN A 58 6.86 1.58 -7.49
CA ASN A 58 6.85 2.92 -8.07
C ASN A 58 8.00 3.76 -7.56
N SER A 59 8.32 3.73 -6.26
CA SER A 59 9.49 4.41 -5.71
C SER A 59 10.80 3.91 -6.32
N VAL A 60 10.95 2.59 -6.51
CA VAL A 60 12.12 2.01 -7.18
C VAL A 60 12.22 2.49 -8.63
N ARG A 61 11.13 2.45 -9.39
CA ARG A 61 11.10 2.93 -10.78
C ARG A 61 11.46 4.41 -10.88
N GLN A 62 10.92 5.24 -9.99
CA GLN A 62 11.25 6.67 -9.94
C GLN A 62 12.73 6.88 -9.65
N GLY A 63 13.30 6.19 -8.65
CA GLY A 63 14.73 6.28 -8.34
C GLY A 63 15.62 5.86 -9.51
N MET A 64 15.23 4.83 -10.27
CA MET A 64 15.95 4.44 -11.49
C MET A 64 15.90 5.54 -12.56
N THR A 65 14.75 6.17 -12.74
CA THR A 65 14.61 7.32 -13.65
C THR A 65 15.45 8.51 -13.18
N ASP A 66 15.48 8.81 -11.88
CA ASP A 66 16.30 9.88 -11.30
C ASP A 66 17.79 9.64 -11.54
N VAL A 67 18.27 8.39 -11.43
CA VAL A 67 19.66 8.03 -11.75
C VAL A 67 19.95 8.28 -13.24
N VAL A 68 19.07 7.84 -14.14
CA VAL A 68 19.24 8.04 -15.59
C VAL A 68 19.25 9.52 -15.96
N GLU A 69 18.41 10.33 -15.32
CA GLU A 69 18.29 11.77 -15.60
C GLU A 69 19.27 12.61 -14.77
N GLY A 70 20.20 11.97 -14.03
CA GLY A 70 21.24 12.64 -13.26
C GLY A 70 20.74 13.38 -12.02
N ARG A 71 19.50 13.14 -11.58
CA ARG A 71 18.90 13.68 -10.34
C ARG A 71 19.35 12.91 -9.11
N VAL A 72 20.67 12.78 -8.96
CA VAL A 72 21.31 12.15 -7.81
C VAL A 72 21.99 13.22 -6.96
N TYR A 73 22.15 12.92 -5.67
CA TYR A 73 22.88 13.78 -4.74
C TYR A 73 24.14 13.08 -4.28
N GLU A 74 25.22 13.84 -4.12
CA GLU A 74 26.42 13.34 -3.48
C GLU A 74 26.21 13.18 -1.98
N THR A 75 26.96 12.27 -1.36
CA THR A 75 26.79 11.94 0.08
C THR A 75 26.90 13.17 0.98
N ASN A 76 27.81 14.10 0.64
CA ASN A 76 27.99 15.35 1.40
C ASN A 76 26.78 16.28 1.28
N GLU A 77 26.18 16.38 0.10
CA GLU A 77 24.99 17.21 -0.16
C GLU A 77 23.78 16.69 0.61
N VAL A 78 23.59 15.37 0.64
CA VAL A 78 22.53 14.72 1.44
C VAL A 78 22.72 15.04 2.93
N ARG A 79 23.95 14.94 3.43
CA ARG A 79 24.26 15.21 4.84
C ARG A 79 23.96 16.67 5.21
N ASP A 80 24.34 17.61 4.37
CA ASP A 80 24.14 19.03 4.64
C ASP A 80 22.65 19.41 4.60
N ARG A 81 21.89 18.82 3.67
CA ARG A 81 20.43 18.96 3.61
C ARG A 81 19.73 18.38 4.84
N LEU A 82 20.15 17.20 5.28
CA LEU A 82 19.58 16.56 6.47
C LEU A 82 19.83 17.39 7.74
N LYS A 83 21.05 17.93 7.90
CA LYS A 83 21.38 18.85 9.00
C LYS A 83 20.50 20.09 8.98
N ALA A 84 20.33 20.72 7.82
CA ALA A 84 19.48 21.90 7.67
C ALA A 84 18.03 21.63 8.09
N PHE A 85 17.46 20.49 7.64
CA PHE A 85 16.10 20.09 7.99
C PHE A 85 15.91 19.86 9.49
N VAL A 86 16.89 19.24 10.16
CA VAL A 86 16.85 19.02 11.62
C VAL A 86 16.91 20.36 12.36
N THR A 87 17.79 21.27 11.98
CA THR A 87 17.90 22.61 12.60
C THR A 87 16.61 23.44 12.42
N GLU A 88 15.99 23.38 11.25
CA GLU A 88 14.69 24.03 10.98
C GLU A 88 13.56 23.47 11.85
N LYS A 89 13.49 22.14 12.01
CA LYS A 89 12.47 21.51 12.85
C LYS A 89 12.67 21.77 14.34
N SER A 90 13.91 21.78 14.82
CA SER A 90 14.22 22.09 16.22
C SER A 90 13.94 23.54 16.60
N SER A 91 14.16 24.50 15.69
CA SER A 91 13.84 25.92 15.94
C SER A 91 12.35 26.23 15.89
N SER A 92 11.54 25.37 15.27
CA SER A 92 10.08 25.51 15.19
C SER A 92 9.33 24.87 16.37
N GLN A 93 9.99 24.02 17.17
CA GLN A 93 9.38 23.27 18.28
C GLN A 93 9.62 23.91 19.66
N ASP A 94 10.49 24.92 19.75
CA ASP A 94 10.88 25.62 21.00
C ASP A 94 10.10 26.94 21.22
N GLY A 95 8.97 27.11 20.52
CA GLY A 95 8.16 28.33 20.49
C GLY A 95 6.65 28.12 20.67
N SER A 96 6.22 27.15 21.48
CA SER A 96 4.83 26.98 21.92
C SER A 96 4.74 26.57 23.38
#